data_AF-A0A9P6NVQ0-F1
#
_entry.id   AF-A0A9P6NVQ0-F1
#
_cell.length_a   1.000
_cell.length_b   1.000
_cell.length_c   1.000
_cell.angle_alpha   90.00
_cell.angle_beta   90.00
_cell.angle_gamma   90.00
#
_symmetry.space_group_name_H-M   'P 1'
#
loop_
_entity.id
_entity.type
_entity.pdbx_description
1 polymer ?
#
loop_
_entity_poly.entity_id
_entity_poly.type
_entity_poly.pdbx_seq_one_letter_code
_entity_poly.pdbx_strand_id
1 'polypeptide(L)'
;MYPFDAQPVTRIIIHPSIGSALRMPLALDDYLVLQELLRQEQDRKERVSIERQRLQQAMYNLKELKEQYRRERCRRIQRCLEAFQRQALIRQAQEEAVYRQRIAAAIEQQRADDMWNKYQQHRVQNDTKSISDEQGFRNYRADQLGELLKIAFGQQSERLRGISGKDKGEQEEEEEEEEEKDNKAMQDVWNYVTRQEQQMEDSASPSSTADDARAETQETPRAAFLAPEHEYLEDKRTNKSPNKDLSALHDNVLPLRTLVDELVTVPADVQHKDESLPDNDTAEQEALTPTPMFRPEQIIAEAEPTPTQERDVSIDDMDTSKAEKLAALRDIQQQLDEIQERNEAVILGSSLKFQAPEKPGPLTLPASTKNNRAYLGYEDEIMRVLLKLDAIDSGGDHNVRELRK
;
A
#
# COMPACT_ATOMS: atom_id res chain seq x y z
N MET A 1 18.07 -13.06 -43.87
CA MET A 1 18.41 -13.25 -45.30
C MET A 1 17.22 -12.79 -46.12
N TYR A 2 17.28 -11.63 -46.76
CA TYR A 2 16.21 -11.17 -47.64
C TYR A 2 16.43 -11.73 -49.05
N PRO A 3 15.39 -12.25 -49.72
CA PRO A 3 15.49 -12.67 -51.11
C PRO A 3 15.81 -11.44 -51.97
N PHE A 4 16.85 -11.54 -52.79
CA PHE A 4 17.16 -10.57 -53.82
C PHE A 4 15.99 -10.56 -54.80
N ASP A 5 15.20 -9.47 -54.81
CA ASP A 5 14.25 -9.18 -55.87
C ASP A 5 15.03 -9.04 -57.19
N ALA A 6 15.04 -10.11 -57.96
CA ALA A 6 15.57 -10.12 -59.31
C ALA A 6 14.70 -9.20 -60.17
N GLN A 7 15.16 -7.97 -60.40
CA GLN A 7 14.50 -7.08 -61.34
C GLN A 7 14.46 -7.76 -62.71
N PRO A 8 13.30 -7.80 -63.39
CA PRO A 8 13.20 -8.41 -64.70
C PRO A 8 14.07 -7.60 -65.67
N VAL A 9 15.21 -8.17 -66.06
CA VAL A 9 16.05 -7.64 -67.13
C VAL A 9 15.31 -7.91 -68.43
N THR A 10 14.57 -6.91 -68.91
CA THR A 10 13.91 -6.94 -70.22
C THR A 10 15.00 -6.95 -71.29
N ARG A 11 15.42 -8.15 -71.68
CA ARG A 11 16.38 -8.36 -72.77
C ARG A 11 15.62 -8.22 -74.08
N ILE A 12 15.65 -7.03 -74.67
CA ILE A 12 15.08 -6.81 -76.00
C ILE A 12 15.97 -7.56 -77.00
N ILE A 13 15.55 -8.75 -77.41
CA ILE A 13 16.20 -9.53 -78.46
C ILE A 13 15.70 -8.97 -79.79
N ILE A 14 16.49 -8.11 -80.42
CA ILE A 14 16.22 -7.63 -81.77
C ILE A 14 16.61 -8.74 -82.74
N HIS A 15 15.61 -9.47 -83.25
CA HIS A 15 15.83 -10.50 -84.28
C HIS A 15 16.19 -9.85 -85.62
N PRO A 16 17.36 -10.15 -86.22
CA PRO A 16 17.83 -9.50 -87.45
C PRO A 16 17.32 -10.22 -88.71
N SER A 17 16.05 -10.61 -88.76
CA SER A 17 15.53 -11.52 -89.80
C SER A 17 14.42 -10.95 -90.69
N ILE A 18 14.41 -9.64 -90.93
CA ILE A 18 13.62 -9.05 -92.03
C ILE A 18 14.56 -8.22 -92.89
N GLY A 19 15.06 -8.86 -93.95
CA GLY A 19 15.88 -8.24 -94.95
C GLY A 19 15.16 -7.09 -95.67
N SER A 20 15.90 -6.01 -95.85
CA SER A 20 15.90 -5.13 -97.02
C SER A 20 14.66 -4.32 -97.44
N ALA A 21 13.50 -4.40 -96.78
CA ALA A 21 12.30 -3.65 -97.20
C ALA A 21 11.98 -2.35 -96.42
N LEU A 22 12.71 -2.02 -95.35
CA LEU A 22 12.41 -0.85 -94.49
C LEU A 22 13.62 0.09 -94.31
N ARG A 23 14.32 0.43 -95.40
CA ARG A 23 15.15 1.64 -95.42
C ARG A 23 14.29 2.84 -95.83
N MET A 24 13.24 3.12 -95.07
CA MET A 24 12.63 4.44 -95.11
C MET A 24 13.64 5.38 -94.46
N PRO A 25 14.17 6.40 -95.16
CA PRO A 25 14.99 7.40 -94.49
C PRO A 25 14.10 8.02 -93.41
N LEU A 26 14.50 7.89 -92.14
CA LEU A 26 13.81 8.59 -91.05
C LEU A 26 13.73 10.06 -91.47
N ALA A 27 12.52 10.61 -91.46
CA ALA A 27 12.36 12.03 -91.72
C ALA A 27 13.04 12.81 -90.58
N LEU A 28 13.47 14.03 -90.86
CA LEU A 28 14.01 14.92 -89.83
C LEU A 28 13.06 15.06 -88.64
N ASP A 29 11.75 15.05 -88.91
CA ASP A 29 10.69 15.09 -87.89
C ASP A 29 10.71 13.88 -86.95
N ASP A 30 11.04 12.68 -87.45
CA ASP A 30 11.13 11.47 -86.61
C ASP A 30 12.29 11.58 -85.60
N TYR A 31 13.40 12.21 -86.00
CA TYR A 31 14.53 12.47 -85.11
C TYR A 31 14.19 13.49 -84.02
N LEU A 32 13.42 14.53 -84.35
CA LEU A 32 12.95 15.52 -83.37
C LEU A 32 12.02 14.88 -82.34
N VAL A 33 11.08 14.04 -82.79
CA VAL A 33 10.18 13.28 -81.90
C VAL A 33 10.97 12.33 -81.00
N LEU A 34 11.98 11.63 -81.54
CA LEU A 34 12.84 10.75 -80.75
C LEU A 34 13.67 11.52 -79.70
N GLN A 35 14.18 12.70 -80.06
CA GLN A 35 14.93 13.54 -79.13
C GLN A 35 14.05 14.05 -77.98
N GLU A 36 12.81 14.47 -78.29
CA GLU A 36 11.85 14.89 -77.27
C GLU A 36 11.45 13.73 -76.34
N LEU A 37 11.21 12.54 -76.90
CA LEU A 37 10.97 11.32 -76.11
C LEU A 37 12.15 10.95 -75.21
N LEU A 38 13.39 11.06 -75.71
CA LEU A 38 14.59 10.80 -74.91
C LEU A 38 14.68 11.77 -73.72
N ARG A 39 14.39 13.05 -73.96
CA ARG A 39 14.37 14.08 -72.91
C ARG A 39 13.27 13.79 -71.88
N GLN A 40 12.07 13.44 -72.31
CA GLN A 40 10.97 13.06 -71.42
C GLN A 40 11.32 11.82 -70.58
N GLU A 41 11.99 10.82 -71.16
CA GLU A 41 12.47 9.66 -70.41
C GLU A 41 13.57 10.00 -69.40
N GLN A 42 14.47 10.94 -69.73
CA GLN A 42 15.47 11.45 -68.79
C GLN A 42 14.80 12.18 -67.62
N ASP A 43 13.90 13.12 -67.91
CA ASP A 43 13.13 13.85 -66.88
C ASP A 43 12.31 12.89 -66.00
N ARG A 44 11.71 11.85 -66.60
CA ARG A 44 10.98 10.82 -65.86
C ARG A 44 11.90 10.05 -64.92
N LYS A 45 13.09 9.66 -65.36
CA LYS A 45 14.08 8.98 -64.51
C LYS A 45 14.57 9.86 -63.36
N GLU A 46 14.81 11.15 -63.62
CA GLU A 46 15.22 12.09 -62.59
C GLU A 46 14.12 12.27 -61.53
N ARG A 47 12.86 12.47 -61.95
CA ARG A 47 11.71 12.54 -61.04
C ARG A 47 11.58 11.30 -60.16
N VAL A 48 11.65 10.11 -60.76
CA VAL A 48 11.60 8.83 -60.01
C VAL A 48 12.77 8.72 -59.02
N SER A 49 13.96 9.20 -59.39
CA SER A 49 15.12 9.20 -58.51
C SER A 49 14.95 10.14 -57.30
N ILE A 50 14.40 11.33 -57.53
CA ILE A 50 14.10 12.33 -56.49
C ILE A 50 13.00 11.81 -55.56
N GLU A 51 11.94 11.23 -56.12
CA GLU A 51 10.87 10.62 -55.34
C GLU A 51 11.39 9.46 -54.48
N ARG A 52 12.27 8.62 -55.04
CA ARG A 52 12.91 7.53 -54.29
C ARG A 52 13.77 8.07 -53.14
N GLN A 53 14.54 9.13 -53.35
CA GLN A 53 15.32 9.77 -52.29
C GLN A 53 14.42 10.37 -51.21
N ARG A 54 13.34 11.05 -51.60
CA ARG A 54 12.36 11.61 -50.67
C ARG A 54 11.71 10.52 -49.82
N LEU A 55 11.31 9.40 -50.43
CA LEU A 55 10.75 8.25 -49.71
C LEU A 55 11.77 7.64 -48.75
N GLN A 56 13.03 7.48 -49.18
CA GLN A 56 14.09 6.96 -48.33
C GLN A 56 14.34 7.86 -47.11
N GLN A 57 14.35 9.17 -47.30
CA GLN A 57 14.46 10.14 -46.21
C GLN A 57 13.24 10.08 -45.27
N ALA A 58 12.03 9.99 -45.82
CA ALA A 58 10.82 9.84 -45.01
C ALA A 58 10.83 8.55 -44.17
N MET A 59 11.30 7.44 -44.72
CA MET A 59 11.47 6.19 -43.97
C MET A 59 12.52 6.30 -42.87
N TYR A 60 13.64 6.99 -43.14
CA TYR A 60 14.65 7.26 -42.13
C TYR A 60 14.09 8.10 -40.97
N ASN A 61 13.41 9.21 -41.29
CA ASN A 61 12.79 10.08 -40.28
C ASN A 61 11.74 9.33 -39.46
N LEU A 62 10.93 8.48 -40.08
CA LEU A 62 9.94 7.66 -39.37
C LEU A 62 10.61 6.64 -38.45
N LYS A 63 11.74 6.04 -38.86
CA LYS A 63 12.53 5.14 -38.01
C LYS A 63 13.11 5.89 -36.81
N GLU A 64 13.65 7.09 -37.03
CA GLU A 64 14.19 7.92 -35.95
C GLU A 64 13.10 8.35 -34.96
N LEU A 65 11.94 8.80 -35.45
CA LEU A 65 10.82 9.20 -34.60
C LEU A 65 10.29 8.04 -33.75
N LYS A 66 10.18 6.84 -34.32
CA LYS A 66 9.83 5.61 -33.58
C LYS A 66 10.82 5.31 -32.47
N GLU A 67 12.12 5.44 -32.75
CA GLU A 67 13.18 5.22 -31.78
C GLU A 67 13.18 6.28 -30.66
N GLN A 68 12.96 7.56 -31.00
CA GLN A 68 12.81 8.63 -30.01
C GLN A 68 11.61 8.37 -29.09
N TYR A 69 10.45 7.98 -29.65
CA TYR A 69 9.28 7.62 -28.87
C TYR A 69 9.54 6.44 -27.92
N ARG A 70 10.25 5.40 -28.38
CA ARG A 70 10.66 4.27 -27.51
C ARG A 70 11.52 4.76 -26.34
N ARG A 71 12.51 5.62 -26.60
CA ARG A 71 13.37 6.18 -25.54
C ARG A 71 12.60 7.04 -24.54
N GLU A 72 11.70 7.90 -25.02
CA GLU A 72 10.87 8.72 -24.15
C GLU A 72 9.93 7.89 -23.28
N ARG A 73 9.30 6.88 -23.87
CA ARG A 73 8.47 5.92 -23.12
C ARG A 73 9.27 5.19 -22.04
N CYS A 74 10.47 4.69 -22.37
CA CYS A 74 11.36 4.06 -21.38
C CYS A 74 11.73 5.03 -20.25
N ARG A 75 12.09 6.28 -20.56
CA ARG A 75 12.37 7.32 -19.54
C ARG A 75 11.16 7.63 -18.67
N ARG A 76 9.95 7.61 -19.23
CA ARG A 76 8.71 7.83 -18.47
C ARG A 76 8.44 6.68 -17.51
N ILE A 77 8.56 5.44 -18.00
CA ILE A 77 8.41 4.23 -17.16
C ILE A 77 9.44 4.24 -16.04
N GLN A 78 10.71 4.53 -16.37
CA GLN A 78 11.78 4.60 -15.38
C GLN A 78 11.50 5.64 -14.29
N ARG A 79 11.05 6.85 -14.66
CA ARG A 79 10.66 7.88 -13.68
C ARG A 79 9.52 7.41 -12.77
N CYS A 80 8.53 6.70 -13.29
CA CYS A 80 7.44 6.14 -12.49
C CYS A 80 7.95 5.07 -11.51
N LEU A 81 8.83 4.17 -11.95
CA LEU A 81 9.44 3.15 -11.09
C LEU A 81 10.30 3.77 -9.99
N GLU A 82 11.15 4.75 -10.32
CA GLU A 82 11.97 5.46 -9.35
C GLU A 82 11.12 6.22 -8.32
N ALA A 83 10.02 6.84 -8.74
CA ALA A 83 9.09 7.51 -7.84
C ALA A 83 8.43 6.52 -6.86
N PHE A 84 8.00 5.35 -7.35
CA PHE A 84 7.43 4.30 -6.51
C PHE A 84 8.45 3.75 -5.51
N GLN A 85 9.68 3.49 -5.94
CA GLN A 85 10.76 3.04 -5.07
C GLN A 85 11.07 4.08 -3.97
N ARG A 86 11.15 5.37 -4.33
CA ARG A 86 11.33 6.45 -3.34
C ARG A 86 10.19 6.49 -2.33
N GLN A 87 8.95 6.35 -2.79
CA GLN A 87 7.79 6.33 -1.90
C GLN A 87 7.81 5.13 -0.95
N ALA A 88 8.21 3.95 -1.44
CA ALA A 88 8.38 2.76 -0.62
C ALA A 88 9.45 2.96 0.48
N LEU A 89 10.60 3.55 0.14
CA LEU A 89 11.64 3.87 1.11
C LEU A 89 11.18 4.89 2.16
N ILE A 90 10.45 5.92 1.76
CA ILE A 90 9.89 6.91 2.69
C ILE A 90 8.91 6.24 3.65
N ARG A 91 8.02 5.38 3.14
CA ARG A 91 7.06 4.64 3.96
C ARG A 91 7.77 3.74 4.96
N GLN A 92 8.78 2.99 4.53
CA GLN A 92 9.59 2.16 5.42
C GLN A 92 10.26 3.00 6.51
N ALA A 93 10.86 4.14 6.15
CA ALA A 93 11.49 5.03 7.12
C ALA A 93 10.49 5.62 8.14
N GLN A 94 9.26 5.91 7.72
CA GLN A 94 8.19 6.35 8.61
C GLN A 94 7.74 5.23 9.56
N GLU A 95 7.56 4.02 9.06
CA GLU A 95 7.20 2.85 9.86
C GLU A 95 8.29 2.55 10.91
N GLU A 96 9.57 2.60 10.52
CA GLU A 96 10.70 2.47 11.44
C GLU A 96 10.75 3.60 12.48
N ALA A 97 10.48 4.84 12.09
CA ALA A 97 10.45 5.97 13.02
C ALA A 97 9.35 5.81 14.08
N VAL A 98 8.14 5.40 13.66
CA VAL A 98 7.03 5.12 14.58
C VAL A 98 7.38 3.95 15.51
N TYR A 99 8.00 2.90 14.98
CA TYR A 99 8.46 1.76 15.79
C TYR A 99 9.48 2.19 16.86
N ARG A 100 10.49 2.99 16.47
CA ARG A 100 11.48 3.54 17.42
C ARG A 100 10.83 4.42 18.48
N GLN A 101 9.84 5.23 18.10
CA GLN A 101 9.12 6.07 19.05
C GLN A 101 8.35 5.24 20.07
N ARG A 102 7.70 4.14 19.64
CA ARG A 102 7.01 3.21 20.54
C ARG A 102 7.97 2.55 21.52
N ILE A 103 9.14 2.10 21.06
CA ILE A 103 10.18 1.54 21.93
C ILE A 103 10.64 2.59 22.95
N ALA A 104 10.93 3.82 22.51
CA ALA A 104 11.38 4.89 23.40
C ALA A 104 10.32 5.21 24.47
N ALA A 105 9.04 5.25 24.09
CA ALA A 105 7.93 5.46 25.03
C ALA A 105 7.80 4.31 26.05
N ALA A 106 7.96 3.06 25.61
CA ALA A 106 7.92 1.91 26.50
C ALA A 106 9.07 1.92 27.52
N ILE A 107 10.29 2.26 27.09
CA ILE A 107 11.44 2.41 27.99
C ILE A 107 11.20 3.53 29.01
N GLU A 108 10.64 4.66 28.58
CA GLU A 108 10.35 5.78 29.49
C GLU A 108 9.24 5.44 30.48
N GLN A 109 8.22 4.71 30.05
CA GLN A 109 7.18 4.19 30.95
C GLN A 109 7.78 3.25 32.01
N GLN A 110 8.65 2.33 31.61
CA GLN A 110 9.34 1.43 32.55
C GLN A 110 10.17 2.21 33.59
N ARG A 111 10.88 3.26 33.16
CA ARG A 111 11.63 4.12 34.09
C ARG A 111 10.71 4.86 35.07
N ALA A 112 9.56 5.34 34.59
CA ALA A 112 8.58 5.99 35.44
C ALA A 112 8.02 5.00 36.48
N ASP A 113 7.71 3.77 36.07
CA ASP A 113 7.23 2.71 36.95
C ASP A 113 8.29 2.32 38.00
N ASP A 114 9.56 2.18 37.60
CA ASP A 114 10.67 1.91 38.52
C ASP A 114 10.85 3.03 39.56
N MET A 115 10.75 4.29 39.14
CA MET A 115 10.81 5.44 40.03
C MET A 115 9.62 5.47 41.01
N TRP A 116 8.43 5.16 40.52
CA TRP A 116 7.22 5.06 41.35
C TRP A 116 7.34 3.93 42.38
N ASN A 117 7.82 2.76 41.97
CA ASN A 117 8.04 1.63 42.87
C ASN A 117 9.05 1.96 43.96
N LYS A 118 10.17 2.62 43.62
CA LYS A 118 11.14 3.12 44.61
C LYS A 118 10.51 4.11 45.58
N TYR A 119 9.69 5.03 45.09
CA TYR A 119 8.96 5.97 45.95
C TYR A 119 8.01 5.25 46.91
N GLN A 120 7.24 4.26 46.43
CA GLN A 120 6.36 3.46 47.27
C GLN A 120 7.13 2.67 48.33
N GLN A 121 8.26 2.06 47.97
CA GLN A 121 9.14 1.37 48.93
C GLN A 121 9.66 2.34 50.00
N HIS A 122 10.15 3.52 49.61
CA HIS A 122 10.59 4.54 50.56
C HIS A 122 9.47 5.03 51.47
N ARG A 123 8.25 5.15 50.94
CA ARG A 123 7.07 5.51 51.73
C ARG A 123 6.76 4.45 52.77
N VAL A 124 6.68 3.17 52.38
CA VAL A 124 6.45 2.05 53.31
C VAL A 124 7.56 1.98 54.36
N GLN A 125 8.83 2.14 53.97
CA GLN A 125 9.96 2.17 54.92
C GLN A 125 9.90 3.34 55.90
N ASN A 126 9.41 4.50 55.48
CA ASN A 126 9.23 5.64 56.37
C ASN A 126 8.05 5.43 57.34
N ASP A 127 6.96 4.84 56.84
CA ASP A 127 5.80 4.48 57.66
C ASP A 127 6.18 3.42 58.71
N THR A 128 6.95 2.39 58.33
CA THR A 128 7.43 1.36 59.28
C THR A 128 8.42 1.93 60.30
N LYS A 129 9.33 2.83 59.91
CA LYS A 129 10.20 3.55 60.85
C LYS A 129 9.40 4.40 61.83
N SER A 130 8.40 5.14 61.37
CA SER A 130 7.52 5.93 62.25
C SER A 130 6.78 5.05 63.25
N ILE A 131 6.27 3.88 62.82
CA ILE A 131 5.60 2.93 63.71
C ILE A 131 6.60 2.34 64.72
N SER A 132 7.81 1.97 64.27
CA SER A 132 8.88 1.46 65.14
C SER A 132 9.30 2.50 66.19
N ASP A 133 9.45 3.76 65.80
CA ASP A 133 9.78 4.86 66.73
C ASP A 133 8.65 5.09 67.74
N GLU A 134 7.39 5.08 67.31
CA GLU A 134 6.23 5.15 68.21
C GLU A 134 6.14 3.96 69.17
N GLN A 135 6.41 2.75 68.71
CA GLN A 135 6.49 1.56 69.56
C GLN A 135 7.66 1.65 70.55
N GLY A 136 8.82 2.13 70.11
CA GLY A 136 9.97 2.40 70.98
C GLY A 136 9.65 3.40 72.09
N PHE A 137 8.96 4.50 71.76
CA PHE A 137 8.47 5.46 72.75
C PHE A 137 7.44 4.86 73.71
N ARG A 138 6.52 4.02 73.22
CA ARG A 138 5.54 3.31 74.08
C ARG A 138 6.24 2.35 75.04
N ASN A 139 7.22 1.59 74.56
CA ASN A 139 8.00 0.66 75.38
C ASN A 139 8.81 1.41 76.44
N TYR A 140 9.53 2.47 76.05
CA TYR A 140 10.26 3.33 76.98
C TYR A 140 9.34 3.92 78.07
N ARG A 141 8.14 4.37 77.68
CA ARG A 141 7.14 4.86 78.64
C ARG A 141 6.64 3.76 79.57
N ALA A 142 6.40 2.55 79.05
CA ALA A 142 6.00 1.40 79.86
C ALA A 142 7.08 1.03 80.88
N ASP A 143 8.35 1.08 80.49
CA ASP A 143 9.49 0.82 81.37
C ASP A 143 9.59 1.87 82.49
N GLN A 144 9.45 3.16 82.18
CA GLN A 144 9.41 4.21 83.19
C GLN A 144 8.25 4.02 84.19
N LEU A 145 7.09 3.62 83.69
CA LEU A 145 5.91 3.35 84.52
C LEU A 145 6.13 2.10 85.38
N GLY A 146 6.79 1.08 84.83
CA GLY A 146 7.24 -0.11 85.55
C GLY A 146 8.23 0.20 86.66
N GLU A 147 9.22 1.06 86.42
CA GLU A 147 10.16 1.53 87.46
C GLU A 147 9.44 2.31 88.56
N LEU A 148 8.52 3.21 88.20
CA LEU A 148 7.71 3.95 89.18
C LEU A 148 6.83 3.02 90.02
N LEU A 149 6.18 2.04 89.39
CA LEU A 149 5.43 1.00 90.08
C LEU A 149 6.33 0.15 90.98
N LYS A 150 7.56 -0.17 90.54
CA LYS A 150 8.56 -0.88 91.34
C LYS A 150 9.04 -0.03 92.53
N ILE A 151 9.13 1.29 92.41
CA ILE A 151 9.45 2.17 93.55
C ILE A 151 8.25 2.27 94.51
N ALA A 152 7.03 2.41 93.98
CA ALA A 152 5.80 2.56 94.76
C ALA A 152 5.37 1.27 95.49
N PHE A 153 5.56 0.11 94.86
CA PHE A 153 5.09 -1.19 95.36
C PHE A 153 6.22 -2.20 95.65
N GLY A 154 7.41 -2.02 95.08
CA GLY A 154 8.52 -2.98 95.17
C GLY A 154 9.23 -3.03 96.52
N GLN A 155 8.96 -2.11 97.46
CA GLN A 155 9.37 -2.32 98.85
C GLN A 155 8.61 -3.47 99.55
N GLN A 156 7.55 -4.03 98.95
CA GLN A 156 6.85 -5.20 99.49
C GLN A 156 7.18 -6.53 98.79
N SER A 157 7.83 -6.53 97.62
CA SER A 157 7.97 -7.73 96.78
C SER A 157 9.29 -8.48 96.92
N GLU A 158 10.34 -7.86 97.49
CA GLU A 158 11.66 -8.51 97.67
C GLU A 158 11.66 -9.64 98.73
N ARG A 159 10.54 -9.89 99.42
CA ARG A 159 10.41 -11.01 100.37
C ARG A 159 9.84 -12.31 99.79
N LEU A 160 9.40 -12.36 98.52
CA LEU A 160 8.62 -13.51 98.01
C LEU A 160 9.01 -14.06 96.64
N ARG A 161 10.22 -13.80 96.12
CA ARG A 161 10.64 -14.41 94.84
C ARG A 161 12.04 -15.03 94.90
N GLY A 162 12.15 -16.06 95.72
CA GLY A 162 13.01 -17.20 95.42
C GLY A 162 12.14 -18.31 94.82
N ILE A 163 12.64 -18.99 93.79
CA ILE A 163 12.14 -20.20 93.13
C ILE A 163 11.42 -19.97 91.77
N SER A 164 11.86 -20.75 90.78
CA SER A 164 11.37 -20.96 89.40
C SER A 164 11.91 -19.95 88.36
N GLY A 165 12.77 -20.27 87.40
CA GLY A 165 13.24 -21.55 86.87
C GLY A 165 12.45 -21.99 85.63
N LYS A 166 13.10 -21.90 84.46
CA LYS A 166 12.76 -22.47 83.13
C LYS A 166 11.44 -22.02 82.48
N ASP A 167 11.55 -21.36 81.32
CA ASP A 167 11.10 -22.02 80.08
C ASP A 167 11.82 -21.45 78.86
N LYS A 168 12.28 -22.35 78.00
CA LYS A 168 13.09 -22.14 76.80
C LYS A 168 12.52 -23.14 75.79
N GLY A 169 11.88 -22.67 74.73
CA GLY A 169 11.38 -23.52 73.66
C GLY A 169 10.20 -22.85 72.98
N GLU A 170 10.09 -23.04 71.67
CA GLU A 170 9.01 -22.59 70.77
C GLU A 170 9.21 -21.19 70.17
N GLN A 171 10.21 -21.07 69.29
CA GLN A 171 10.30 -19.98 68.31
C GLN A 171 11.10 -20.40 67.06
N GLU A 172 10.84 -21.61 66.54
CA GLU A 172 11.49 -22.13 65.30
C GLU A 172 10.49 -22.67 64.26
N GLU A 173 9.16 -22.64 64.51
CA GLU A 173 8.15 -23.14 63.54
C GLU A 173 7.47 -22.03 62.69
N GLU A 174 7.72 -20.74 62.95
CA GLU A 174 7.13 -19.64 62.15
C GLU A 174 8.01 -19.17 60.96
N GLU A 175 9.30 -19.48 60.94
CA GLU A 175 10.19 -19.08 59.82
C GLU A 175 10.09 -20.01 58.60
N GLU A 176 9.71 -21.29 58.78
CA GLU A 176 9.54 -22.22 57.64
C GLU A 176 8.26 -21.95 56.83
N GLU A 177 7.21 -21.37 57.42
CA GLU A 177 5.97 -21.03 56.70
C GLU A 177 6.06 -19.75 55.84
N GLU A 178 7.00 -18.84 56.10
CA GLU A 178 7.24 -17.67 55.24
C GLU A 178 8.10 -18.03 54.02
N GLU A 179 9.11 -18.89 54.17
CA GLU A 179 9.93 -19.33 53.03
C GLU A 179 9.13 -20.15 52.00
N GLU A 180 8.12 -20.93 52.42
CA GLU A 180 7.23 -21.65 51.48
C GLU A 180 6.32 -20.71 50.67
N LYS A 181 5.91 -19.56 51.24
CA LYS A 181 5.05 -18.59 50.53
C LYS A 181 5.83 -17.82 49.47
N ASP A 182 7.08 -17.45 49.76
CA ASP A 182 7.94 -16.75 48.81
C ASP A 182 8.37 -17.64 47.64
N ASN A 183 8.66 -18.92 47.89
CA ASN A 183 8.95 -19.88 46.83
C ASN A 183 7.74 -20.10 45.90
N LYS A 184 6.51 -20.14 46.46
CA LYS A 184 5.29 -20.27 45.66
C LYS A 184 5.02 -19.03 44.81
N ALA A 185 5.23 -17.83 45.35
CA ALA A 185 5.09 -16.59 44.61
C ALA A 185 6.11 -16.49 43.46
N MET A 186 7.36 -16.91 43.69
CA MET A 186 8.40 -16.90 42.66
C MET A 186 8.10 -17.92 41.54
N GLN A 187 7.51 -19.07 41.89
CA GLN A 187 7.12 -20.09 40.92
C GLN A 187 5.94 -19.66 40.04
N ASP A 188 4.98 -18.91 40.58
CA ASP A 188 3.88 -18.33 39.79
C ASP A 188 4.38 -17.25 38.81
N VAL A 189 5.36 -16.43 39.20
CA VAL A 189 6.01 -15.45 38.31
C VAL A 189 6.77 -16.16 37.19
N TRP A 190 7.48 -17.25 37.49
CA TRP A 190 8.18 -18.04 36.47
C TRP A 190 7.20 -18.65 35.46
N ASN A 191 6.10 -19.25 35.93
CA ASN A 191 5.04 -19.78 35.08
C ASN A 191 4.39 -18.72 34.18
N TYR A 192 4.23 -17.48 34.67
CA TYR A 192 3.69 -16.37 33.88
C TYR A 192 4.64 -15.95 32.74
N VAL A 193 5.94 -15.84 33.03
CA VAL A 193 6.97 -15.51 32.02
C VAL A 193 7.05 -16.60 30.94
N THR A 194 7.07 -17.87 31.33
CA THR A 194 7.11 -18.99 30.37
C THR A 194 5.87 -19.03 29.49
N ARG A 195 4.68 -18.76 30.04
CA ARG A 195 3.43 -18.69 29.24
C ARG A 195 3.45 -17.52 28.25
N GLN A 196 4.06 -16.39 28.61
CA GLN A 196 4.14 -15.24 27.72
C GLN A 196 5.11 -15.49 26.54
N GLU A 197 6.21 -16.20 26.81
CA GLU A 197 7.19 -16.59 25.79
C GLU A 197 6.57 -17.57 24.78
N GLN A 198 5.78 -18.53 25.27
CA GLN A 198 5.07 -19.50 24.41
C GLN A 198 3.98 -18.85 23.55
N GLN A 199 3.27 -17.84 24.06
CA GLN A 199 2.29 -17.09 23.26
C GLN A 199 2.94 -16.22 22.18
N MET A 200 4.17 -15.76 22.39
CA MET A 200 4.90 -15.01 21.37
C MET A 200 5.46 -15.94 20.28
N GLU A 201 5.93 -17.14 20.64
CA GLU A 201 6.39 -18.15 19.67
C GLU A 201 5.25 -18.66 18.76
N ASP A 202 4.05 -18.91 19.31
CA ASP A 202 2.89 -19.36 18.53
C ASP A 202 2.32 -18.26 17.60
N SER A 203 2.62 -16.99 17.88
CA SER A 203 2.21 -15.85 17.05
C SER A 203 3.23 -15.48 15.96
N ALA A 204 4.42 -16.09 15.99
CA ALA A 204 5.57 -15.65 15.20
C ALA A 204 6.21 -16.76 14.36
N SER A 205 5.44 -17.62 13.67
CA SER A 205 5.93 -18.34 12.48
C SER A 205 4.86 -19.12 11.70
N PRO A 206 5.07 -19.41 10.41
CA PRO A 206 4.28 -18.77 9.37
C PRO A 206 3.52 -19.76 8.48
N SER A 207 2.48 -19.21 7.84
CA SER A 207 1.89 -19.69 6.59
C SER A 207 2.99 -20.06 5.56
N SER A 208 3.26 -21.35 5.41
CA SER A 208 3.95 -21.94 4.27
C SER A 208 3.30 -23.28 3.91
N THR A 209 2.54 -23.25 2.81
CA THR A 209 2.49 -24.27 1.74
C THR A 209 2.48 -25.75 2.13
N ALA A 210 1.35 -26.41 1.93
CA ALA A 210 1.31 -27.79 1.44
C ALA A 210 0.03 -28.01 0.61
N ASP A 211 0.25 -28.22 -0.68
CA ASP A 211 -0.71 -28.75 -1.63
C ASP A 211 -1.02 -30.24 -1.34
N ASP A 212 -2.25 -30.60 -1.73
CA ASP A 212 -2.62 -31.81 -2.49
C ASP A 212 -3.21 -33.06 -1.80
N ALA A 213 -4.25 -33.54 -2.50
CA ALA A 213 -4.80 -34.89 -2.64
C ALA A 213 -5.90 -35.43 -1.70
N ARG A 214 -7.14 -35.37 -2.27
CA ARG A 214 -8.17 -36.43 -2.42
C ARG A 214 -8.82 -37.07 -1.17
N ALA A 215 -10.16 -37.00 -1.13
CA ALA A 215 -11.02 -38.15 -1.48
C ALA A 215 -12.53 -37.80 -1.47
N GLU A 216 -13.24 -38.50 -2.34
CA GLU A 216 -14.69 -38.56 -2.58
C GLU A 216 -15.54 -38.76 -1.32
N THR A 217 -16.72 -38.12 -1.22
CA THR A 217 -17.93 -38.80 -0.73
C THR A 217 -19.23 -38.15 -1.26
N GLN A 218 -20.21 -39.03 -1.42
CA GLN A 218 -21.50 -38.98 -2.11
C GLN A 218 -22.58 -38.02 -1.57
N GLU A 219 -23.46 -37.64 -2.51
CA GLU A 219 -24.94 -37.60 -2.47
C GLU A 219 -25.68 -37.29 -1.14
N THR A 220 -26.51 -36.24 -1.13
CA THR A 220 -27.99 -36.35 -1.10
C THR A 220 -28.70 -34.97 -1.11
N PRO A 221 -29.93 -34.87 -1.66
CA PRO A 221 -30.72 -33.63 -1.72
C PRO A 221 -31.86 -33.60 -0.69
N ARG A 222 -32.14 -32.43 -0.08
CA ARG A 222 -33.45 -32.03 0.52
C ARG A 222 -33.33 -30.62 1.14
N ALA A 223 -34.04 -29.64 0.59
CA ALA A 223 -35.39 -29.20 1.02
C ALA A 223 -35.38 -28.18 2.18
N ALA A 224 -35.83 -26.97 1.82
CA ALA A 224 -36.72 -26.07 2.55
C ALA A 224 -36.76 -26.15 4.08
N PHE A 225 -36.35 -25.07 4.77
CA PHE A 225 -36.94 -24.55 6.01
C PHE A 225 -36.42 -23.09 6.14
N LEU A 226 -37.25 -22.09 5.84
CA LEU A 226 -38.03 -21.31 6.81
C LEU A 226 -37.17 -20.47 7.76
N ALA A 227 -37.35 -19.16 7.61
CA ALA A 227 -37.01 -18.13 8.58
C ALA A 227 -37.50 -18.47 9.99
N PRO A 228 -36.87 -17.87 11.00
CA PRO A 228 -37.69 -17.10 11.93
C PRO A 228 -37.15 -15.69 12.15
N GLU A 229 -38.11 -14.77 12.17
CA GLU A 229 -38.05 -13.45 12.77
C GLU A 229 -37.43 -13.54 14.18
N HIS A 230 -36.56 -12.59 14.51
CA HIS A 230 -36.27 -12.28 15.91
C HIS A 230 -36.54 -10.81 16.20
N GLU A 231 -37.67 -10.67 16.86
CA GLU A 231 -38.30 -9.53 17.50
C GLU A 231 -37.48 -9.11 18.74
N TYR A 232 -37.25 -7.80 18.86
CA TYR A 232 -37.01 -6.94 20.04
C TYR A 232 -35.96 -7.33 21.10
N LEU A 233 -35.08 -6.35 21.41
CA LEU A 233 -34.85 -5.86 22.78
C LEU A 233 -34.20 -4.47 22.71
N GLU A 234 -35.02 -3.42 22.88
CA GLU A 234 -34.56 -2.09 23.30
C GLU A 234 -34.03 -2.19 24.73
N ASP A 235 -32.76 -1.87 24.97
CA ASP A 235 -32.26 -1.67 26.33
C ASP A 235 -31.85 -0.21 26.53
N LYS A 236 -32.81 0.57 27.03
CA LYS A 236 -32.62 1.91 27.56
C LYS A 236 -31.89 1.80 28.90
N ARG A 237 -30.58 2.10 28.93
CA ARG A 237 -29.87 2.41 30.18
C ARG A 237 -29.32 3.82 30.16
N THR A 238 -30.10 4.69 30.80
CA THR A 238 -29.70 5.99 31.29
C THR A 238 -28.68 5.84 32.42
N ASN A 239 -27.43 6.23 32.19
CA ASN A 239 -26.49 6.51 33.28
C ASN A 239 -26.27 8.03 33.37
N LYS A 240 -26.79 8.58 34.46
CA LYS A 240 -26.54 9.94 34.94
C LYS A 240 -25.22 9.99 35.70
N SER A 241 -24.60 11.17 35.59
CA SER A 241 -23.68 11.82 36.54
C SER A 241 -22.17 11.60 36.31
N PRO A 242 -21.29 12.52 36.77
CA PRO A 242 -21.41 13.98 36.91
C PRO A 242 -20.24 14.75 36.24
N ASN A 243 -20.46 16.04 36.00
CA ASN A 243 -19.44 17.02 35.62
C ASN A 243 -18.25 17.05 36.59
N LYS A 244 -17.03 17.14 36.05
CA LYS A 244 -15.96 18.03 36.55
C LYS A 244 -14.82 18.17 35.52
N ASP A 245 -14.50 19.43 35.23
CA ASP A 245 -13.22 19.96 34.76
C ASP A 245 -12.81 19.77 33.28
N LEU A 246 -13.39 20.60 32.40
CA LEU A 246 -12.79 20.98 31.11
C LEU A 246 -12.88 22.51 30.84
N SER A 247 -12.70 23.31 31.88
CA SER A 247 -12.55 24.77 31.74
C SER A 247 -11.06 25.15 31.73
N ALA A 248 -10.32 24.83 30.66
CA ALA A 248 -8.93 25.28 30.50
C ALA A 248 -8.41 25.32 29.05
N LEU A 249 -9.27 25.44 28.02
CA LEU A 249 -8.81 25.50 26.62
C LEU A 249 -9.57 26.54 25.77
N HIS A 250 -9.81 27.74 26.32
CA HIS A 250 -10.56 28.79 25.63
C HIS A 250 -9.79 30.06 25.25
N ASP A 251 -8.45 30.10 25.40
CA ASP A 251 -7.70 31.35 25.20
C ASP A 251 -6.83 31.44 23.92
N ASN A 252 -6.88 30.46 23.00
CA ASN A 252 -6.08 30.51 21.77
C ASN A 252 -6.87 30.26 20.47
N VAL A 253 -8.18 30.56 20.45
CA VAL A 253 -8.94 30.54 19.20
C VAL A 253 -9.05 31.97 18.69
N LEU A 254 -8.09 32.38 17.86
CA LEU A 254 -8.24 33.60 17.06
C LEU A 254 -9.47 33.44 16.16
N PRO A 255 -10.43 34.36 16.17
CA PRO A 255 -11.57 34.29 15.27
C PRO A 255 -11.08 34.29 13.82
N LEU A 256 -11.66 33.44 12.97
CA LEU A 256 -11.32 33.33 11.54
C LEU A 256 -11.32 34.68 10.80
N ARG A 257 -12.02 35.68 11.31
CA ARG A 257 -12.00 37.06 10.78
C ARG A 257 -10.65 37.74 10.92
N THR A 258 -9.95 37.58 12.04
CA THR A 258 -8.62 38.19 12.25
C THR A 258 -7.54 37.62 11.33
N LEU A 259 -7.61 36.33 10.97
CA LEU A 259 -6.69 35.70 10.01
C LEU A 259 -6.95 36.13 8.56
N VAL A 260 -8.20 36.44 8.22
CA VAL A 260 -8.56 36.93 6.88
C VAL A 260 -8.18 38.41 6.72
N ASP A 261 -8.32 39.24 7.76
CA ASP A 261 -7.88 40.63 7.71
C ASP A 261 -6.33 40.75 7.62
N GLU A 262 -5.59 39.85 8.27
CA GLU A 262 -4.11 39.81 8.21
C GLU A 262 -3.58 39.39 6.82
N LEU A 263 -4.34 38.57 6.09
CA LEU A 263 -4.00 38.16 4.71
C LEU A 263 -4.37 39.21 3.65
N VAL A 264 -5.26 40.14 3.96
CA VAL A 264 -5.69 41.20 3.02
C VAL A 264 -4.77 42.43 3.11
N THR A 265 -4.11 42.66 4.24
CA THR A 265 -3.09 43.71 4.39
C THR A 265 -1.70 43.24 3.99
N VAL A 266 -1.46 43.11 2.68
CA VAL A 266 -0.10 43.07 2.12
C VAL A 266 0.49 44.49 2.20
N PRO A 267 1.63 44.72 2.88
CA PRO A 267 2.30 46.01 2.82
C PRO A 267 2.88 46.23 1.42
N ALA A 268 2.40 47.28 0.77
CA ALA A 268 3.10 47.91 -0.34
C ALA A 268 4.41 48.56 0.16
N ASP A 269 5.34 48.77 -0.76
CA ASP A 269 6.67 49.40 -0.63
C ASP A 269 7.84 48.54 -0.10
N VAL A 270 8.52 47.90 -1.06
CA VAL A 270 9.99 47.97 -1.10
C VAL A 270 10.39 48.55 -2.45
N GLN A 271 10.64 49.86 -2.46
CA GLN A 271 11.35 50.55 -3.53
C GLN A 271 12.80 50.08 -3.53
N HIS A 272 13.22 49.37 -4.58
CA HIS A 272 14.64 49.29 -4.94
C HIS A 272 14.91 50.12 -6.19
N LYS A 273 15.95 50.92 -6.00
CA LYS A 273 16.43 52.07 -6.75
C LYS A 273 17.28 51.59 -7.94
N ASP A 274 17.18 52.36 -9.02
CA ASP A 274 17.91 52.22 -10.29
C ASP A 274 19.42 51.94 -10.13
N GLU A 275 19.94 51.02 -10.95
CA GLU A 275 21.26 51.16 -11.57
C GLU A 275 21.37 50.34 -12.89
N SER A 276 21.32 51.08 -14.00
CA SER A 276 21.95 50.87 -15.31
C SER A 276 21.84 49.55 -16.11
N LEU A 277 21.17 49.68 -17.27
CA LEU A 277 21.35 49.04 -18.60
C LEU A 277 22.84 48.89 -19.03
N PRO A 278 23.22 47.99 -19.98
CA PRO A 278 22.52 47.83 -21.27
C PRO A 278 22.35 46.42 -21.89
N ASP A 279 21.31 46.36 -22.73
CA ASP A 279 21.17 45.66 -24.01
C ASP A 279 21.54 44.17 -24.10
N ASN A 280 20.51 43.31 -24.08
CA ASN A 280 20.35 42.32 -25.16
C ASN A 280 18.91 41.80 -25.28
N ASP A 281 18.41 41.93 -26.50
CA ASP A 281 17.25 41.35 -27.20
C ASP A 281 16.45 40.25 -26.47
N THR A 282 15.16 40.46 -26.16
CA THR A 282 13.97 40.43 -27.04
C THR A 282 13.45 39.01 -27.33
N ALA A 283 12.24 38.76 -26.79
CA ALA A 283 11.20 37.79 -27.21
C ALA A 283 11.47 36.29 -26.96
N GLU A 284 10.57 35.48 -26.41
CA GLU A 284 9.16 35.61 -26.02
C GLU A 284 8.84 34.44 -25.07
N GLN A 285 8.37 34.74 -23.86
CA GLN A 285 7.73 33.77 -22.96
C GLN A 285 6.21 33.99 -23.06
N GLU A 286 5.52 33.08 -23.75
CA GLU A 286 4.07 32.98 -23.64
C GLU A 286 3.68 32.17 -22.41
N ALA A 287 2.88 32.82 -21.57
CA ALA A 287 2.15 32.22 -20.47
C ALA A 287 0.88 31.53 -21.00
N LEU A 288 0.68 30.25 -20.68
CA LEU A 288 -0.61 29.57 -20.81
C LEU A 288 -0.83 28.57 -19.65
N THR A 289 -1.71 28.99 -18.73
CA THR A 289 -2.75 28.25 -17.98
C THR A 289 -2.54 26.80 -17.47
N PRO A 290 -3.04 26.47 -16.26
CA PRO A 290 -3.02 25.12 -15.73
C PRO A 290 -4.12 24.24 -16.37
N THR A 291 -3.71 23.28 -17.19
CA THR A 291 -4.59 22.26 -17.78
C THR A 291 -4.93 21.17 -16.75
N PRO A 292 -6.21 20.78 -16.60
CA PRO A 292 -6.62 19.75 -15.66
C PRO A 292 -6.39 18.33 -16.20
N MET A 293 -6.05 17.44 -15.27
CA MET A 293 -6.41 16.02 -15.18
C MET A 293 -6.44 15.14 -16.44
N PHE A 294 -5.41 14.30 -16.51
CA PHE A 294 -5.47 12.86 -16.78
C PHE A 294 -6.81 12.26 -17.24
N ARG A 295 -6.81 11.80 -18.49
CA ARG A 295 -7.66 10.71 -18.99
C ARG A 295 -6.74 9.67 -19.63
N PRO A 296 -6.73 8.40 -19.20
CA PRO A 296 -5.88 7.39 -19.82
C PRO A 296 -6.55 6.92 -21.12
N GLU A 297 -6.12 7.48 -22.26
CA GLU A 297 -6.38 6.87 -23.56
C GLU A 297 -5.43 5.68 -23.75
N GLN A 298 -6.03 4.58 -24.20
CA GLN A 298 -5.44 3.26 -24.37
C GLN A 298 -4.26 3.31 -25.36
N ILE A 299 -3.04 3.14 -24.83
CA ILE A 299 -1.84 2.96 -25.64
C ILE A 299 -1.82 1.49 -26.09
N ILE A 300 -2.25 1.24 -27.33
CA ILE A 300 -2.04 -0.03 -28.03
C ILE A 300 -0.53 -0.12 -28.32
N ALA A 301 0.16 -0.95 -27.54
CA ALA A 301 1.59 -1.20 -27.71
C ALA A 301 1.80 -2.41 -28.64
N GLU A 302 2.05 -2.15 -29.92
CA GLU A 302 2.74 -3.10 -30.79
C GLU A 302 4.24 -3.06 -30.45
N ALA A 303 4.68 -3.98 -29.61
CA ALA A 303 6.10 -4.19 -29.31
C ALA A 303 6.67 -5.23 -30.28
N GLU A 304 7.73 -4.84 -30.98
CA GLU A 304 8.59 -5.78 -31.73
C GLU A 304 9.35 -6.68 -30.75
N PRO A 305 9.43 -8.01 -30.98
CA PRO A 305 10.07 -8.93 -30.06
C PRO A 305 11.61 -8.83 -30.13
N THR A 306 12.21 -8.63 -28.97
CA THR A 306 13.63 -8.84 -28.68
C THR A 306 13.96 -10.33 -28.90
N PRO A 307 15.10 -10.69 -29.55
CA PRO A 307 15.43 -12.07 -29.84
C PRO A 307 15.76 -12.80 -28.52
N THR A 308 14.84 -13.67 -28.10
CA THR A 308 15.03 -14.55 -26.95
C THR A 308 15.56 -15.86 -27.50
N GLN A 309 16.63 -16.38 -26.88
CA GLN A 309 17.26 -17.64 -27.21
C GLN A 309 16.21 -18.75 -27.37
N GLU A 310 16.24 -19.38 -28.54
CA GLU A 310 15.43 -20.55 -28.90
C GLU A 310 15.76 -21.68 -27.93
N ARG A 311 14.95 -21.81 -26.87
CA ARG A 311 14.67 -23.11 -26.28
C ARG A 311 13.61 -23.72 -27.15
N ASP A 312 13.93 -24.84 -27.79
CA ASP A 312 12.97 -25.68 -28.48
C ASP A 312 11.86 -26.09 -27.50
N VAL A 313 10.76 -25.33 -27.51
CA VAL A 313 9.51 -25.70 -26.84
C VAL A 313 8.82 -26.66 -27.80
N SER A 314 8.67 -27.90 -27.35
CA SER A 314 7.97 -28.96 -28.08
C SER A 314 6.58 -28.47 -28.49
N ILE A 315 6.17 -28.74 -29.73
CA ILE A 315 4.89 -28.31 -30.31
C ILE A 315 3.69 -28.80 -29.46
N ASP A 316 3.85 -29.91 -28.74
CA ASP A 316 2.83 -30.46 -27.85
C ASP A 316 2.58 -29.61 -26.57
N ASP A 317 3.53 -28.78 -26.13
CA ASP A 317 3.40 -27.93 -24.92
C ASP A 317 2.62 -26.62 -25.18
N MET A 318 2.46 -26.22 -26.45
CA MET A 318 1.74 -24.99 -26.81
C MET A 318 0.21 -25.20 -26.79
N ASP A 319 -0.24 -26.40 -27.17
CA ASP A 319 -1.67 -26.72 -27.23
C ASP A 319 -2.28 -26.92 -25.82
N THR A 320 -1.49 -27.43 -24.86
CA THR A 320 -1.90 -27.56 -23.45
C THR A 320 -2.06 -26.18 -22.80
N SER A 321 -1.09 -25.28 -23.00
CA SER A 321 -1.15 -23.90 -22.47
C SER A 321 -2.35 -23.12 -23.02
N LYS A 322 -2.71 -23.34 -24.29
CA LYS A 322 -3.90 -22.74 -24.88
C LYS A 322 -5.21 -23.26 -24.28
N ALA A 323 -5.31 -24.58 -24.10
CA ALA A 323 -6.49 -25.20 -23.50
C ALA A 323 -6.72 -24.71 -22.06
N GLU A 324 -5.65 -24.59 -21.26
CA GLU A 324 -5.70 -24.05 -19.90
C GLU A 324 -6.19 -22.60 -19.86
N LYS A 325 -5.68 -21.74 -20.74
CA LYS A 325 -6.13 -20.34 -20.84
C LYS A 325 -7.60 -20.22 -21.22
N LEU A 326 -8.07 -21.05 -22.15
CA LEU A 326 -9.47 -21.09 -22.55
C LEU A 326 -10.37 -21.62 -21.43
N ALA A 327 -9.91 -22.58 -20.64
CA ALA A 327 -10.61 -23.05 -19.46
C ALA A 327 -10.71 -21.93 -18.40
N ALA A 328 -9.61 -21.25 -18.10
CA ALA A 328 -9.59 -20.13 -17.16
C ALA A 328 -10.53 -18.98 -17.56
N LEU A 329 -10.64 -18.68 -18.86
CA LEU A 329 -11.60 -17.69 -19.36
C LEU A 329 -13.06 -18.12 -19.18
N ARG A 330 -13.38 -19.42 -19.36
CA ARG A 330 -14.72 -19.93 -19.09
C ARG A 330 -15.06 -19.88 -17.60
N ASP A 331 -14.11 -20.19 -16.73
CA ASP A 331 -14.30 -20.11 -15.28
C ASP A 331 -14.53 -18.66 -14.83
N ILE A 332 -13.83 -17.71 -15.44
CA ILE A 332 -14.05 -16.27 -15.21
C ILE A 332 -15.44 -15.84 -15.68
N GLN A 333 -15.86 -16.30 -16.86
CA GLN A 333 -17.18 -16.02 -17.40
C GLN A 333 -18.29 -16.55 -16.47
N GLN A 334 -18.15 -17.79 -16.00
CA GLN A 334 -19.08 -18.37 -15.04
C GLN A 334 -19.11 -17.58 -13.72
N GLN A 335 -17.95 -17.14 -13.20
CA GLN A 335 -17.89 -16.29 -12.01
C GLN A 335 -18.63 -14.97 -12.22
N LEU A 336 -18.52 -14.36 -13.39
CA LEU A 336 -19.25 -13.14 -13.75
C LEU A 336 -20.76 -13.36 -13.78
N ASP A 337 -21.22 -14.45 -14.39
CA ASP A 337 -22.64 -14.81 -14.43
C ASP A 337 -23.20 -15.04 -13.01
N GLU A 338 -22.46 -15.74 -12.15
CA GLU A 338 -22.85 -15.97 -10.74
C GLU A 338 -22.90 -14.66 -9.92
N ILE A 339 -21.91 -13.78 -10.12
CA ILE A 339 -21.85 -12.46 -9.48
C ILE A 339 -23.02 -11.59 -9.94
N GLN A 340 -23.35 -11.65 -11.24
CA GLN A 340 -24.48 -10.95 -11.81
C GLN A 340 -25.81 -11.45 -11.23
N GLU A 341 -26.08 -12.76 -11.29
CA GLU A 341 -27.33 -13.34 -10.78
C GLU A 341 -27.55 -13.05 -9.29
N ARG A 342 -26.49 -13.11 -8.47
CA ARG A 342 -26.57 -12.88 -7.02
C ARG A 342 -26.86 -11.43 -6.67
N ASN A 343 -26.27 -10.48 -7.39
CA ASN A 343 -26.17 -9.10 -6.94
C ASN A 343 -27.00 -8.11 -7.78
N GLU A 344 -27.32 -8.42 -9.04
CA GLU A 344 -27.98 -7.49 -9.98
C GLU A 344 -29.35 -7.01 -9.45
N ALA A 345 -30.20 -7.93 -9.00
CA ALA A 345 -31.52 -7.60 -8.47
C ALA A 345 -31.46 -6.73 -7.21
N VAL A 346 -30.48 -6.97 -6.34
CA VAL A 346 -30.31 -6.24 -5.07
C VAL A 346 -29.77 -4.85 -5.32
N ILE A 347 -28.81 -4.71 -6.23
CA ILE A 347 -28.08 -3.47 -6.46
C ILE A 347 -28.89 -2.52 -7.33
N LEU A 348 -29.41 -2.98 -8.48
CA LEU A 348 -30.19 -2.15 -9.40
C LEU A 348 -31.53 -1.70 -8.79
N GLY A 349 -32.08 -2.49 -7.85
CA GLY A 349 -33.30 -2.14 -7.14
C GLY A 349 -33.11 -1.13 -6.00
N SER A 350 -31.86 -0.80 -5.63
CA SER A 350 -31.57 -0.02 -4.42
C SER A 350 -31.06 1.39 -4.74
N SER A 351 -31.61 2.40 -4.05
CA SER A 351 -31.10 3.77 -4.19
C SER A 351 -29.79 3.93 -3.40
N LEU A 352 -28.74 4.36 -4.10
CA LEU A 352 -27.47 4.74 -3.51
C LEU A 352 -27.57 6.11 -2.83
N LYS A 353 -26.89 6.28 -1.69
CA LYS A 353 -26.84 7.55 -0.95
C LYS A 353 -25.44 8.12 -1.02
N PHE A 354 -25.27 9.21 -1.77
CA PHE A 354 -24.01 9.93 -1.88
C PHE A 354 -23.90 10.99 -0.78
N GLN A 355 -22.70 11.19 -0.27
CA GLN A 355 -22.42 12.27 0.67
C GLN A 355 -21.82 13.44 -0.12
N ALA A 356 -22.45 14.61 0.00
CA ALA A 356 -21.87 15.84 -0.55
C ALA A 356 -20.60 16.17 0.24
N PRO A 357 -19.46 16.42 -0.44
CA PRO A 357 -18.24 16.76 0.25
C PRO A 357 -18.36 18.15 0.89
N GLU A 358 -17.76 18.32 2.08
CA GLU A 358 -17.74 19.60 2.82
C GLU A 358 -16.94 20.70 2.09
N LYS A 359 -16.16 20.30 1.07
CA LYS A 359 -15.35 21.15 0.19
C LYS A 359 -15.69 20.82 -1.26
N PRO A 360 -15.49 21.74 -2.23
CA PRO A 360 -15.66 21.42 -3.65
C PRO A 360 -14.76 20.25 -4.03
N GLY A 361 -15.37 19.09 -4.24
CA GLY A 361 -14.71 17.81 -4.48
C GLY A 361 -15.66 16.78 -5.08
N PRO A 362 -15.15 15.61 -5.47
CA PRO A 362 -15.99 14.54 -6.01
C PRO A 362 -16.94 14.00 -4.92
N LEU A 363 -18.16 13.64 -5.33
CA LEU A 363 -19.11 12.95 -4.46
C LEU A 363 -18.51 11.62 -3.99
N THR A 364 -18.55 11.38 -2.68
CA THR A 364 -18.09 10.12 -2.10
C THR A 364 -19.29 9.24 -1.75
N LEU A 365 -19.14 7.93 -1.96
CA LEU A 365 -20.14 6.93 -1.60
C LEU A 365 -19.74 6.30 -0.25
N PRO A 366 -20.28 6.75 0.89
CA PRO A 366 -19.87 6.22 2.18
C PRO A 366 -20.41 4.79 2.40
N ALA A 367 -19.57 3.90 2.95
CA ALA A 367 -19.95 2.52 3.32
C ALA A 367 -20.86 2.43 4.57
N SER A 368 -21.43 3.56 5.01
CA SER A 368 -22.27 3.67 6.20
C SER A 368 -23.66 3.06 5.99
N THR A 369 -24.18 3.08 4.76
CA THR A 369 -25.49 2.50 4.45
C THR A 369 -25.34 1.06 3.95
N LYS A 370 -26.30 0.20 4.29
CA LYS A 370 -26.30 -1.22 3.87
C LYS A 370 -26.24 -1.37 2.35
N ASN A 371 -26.95 -0.51 1.61
CA ASN A 371 -27.00 -0.53 0.15
C ASN A 371 -25.66 -0.12 -0.47
N ASN A 372 -25.05 0.98 0.02
CA ASN A 372 -23.74 1.39 -0.46
C ASN A 372 -22.68 0.32 -0.18
N ARG A 373 -22.75 -0.37 0.97
CA ARG A 373 -21.83 -1.48 1.29
C ARG A 373 -22.00 -2.66 0.34
N ALA A 374 -23.24 -3.04 0.02
CA ALA A 374 -23.52 -4.11 -0.93
C ALA A 374 -23.02 -3.74 -2.35
N TYR A 375 -23.23 -2.49 -2.77
CA TYR A 375 -22.70 -1.97 -4.03
C TYR A 375 -21.17 -2.00 -4.08
N LEU A 376 -20.48 -1.49 -3.04
CA LEU A 376 -19.02 -1.49 -2.98
C LEU A 376 -18.45 -2.91 -2.96
N GLY A 377 -19.10 -3.85 -2.26
CA GLY A 377 -18.71 -5.26 -2.29
C GLY A 377 -18.83 -5.88 -3.68
N TYR A 378 -19.88 -5.56 -4.42
CA TYR A 378 -20.05 -5.99 -5.81
C TYR A 378 -19.03 -5.37 -6.75
N GLU A 379 -18.72 -4.09 -6.57
CA GLU A 379 -17.65 -3.40 -7.30
C GLU A 379 -16.30 -4.09 -7.06
N ASP A 380 -15.97 -4.40 -5.81
CA ASP A 380 -14.73 -5.12 -5.45
C ASP A 380 -14.68 -6.53 -6.05
N GLU A 381 -15.81 -7.25 -6.07
CA GLU A 381 -15.94 -8.57 -6.70
C GLU A 381 -15.68 -8.49 -8.21
N ILE A 382 -16.31 -7.56 -8.93
CA ILE A 382 -16.08 -7.33 -10.36
C ILE A 382 -14.62 -6.92 -10.60
N MET A 383 -14.07 -6.02 -9.78
CA MET A 383 -12.69 -5.57 -9.92
C MET A 383 -11.70 -6.72 -9.76
N ARG A 384 -11.95 -7.65 -8.83
CA ARG A 384 -11.15 -8.86 -8.66
C ARG A 384 -11.22 -9.76 -9.90
N VAL A 385 -12.39 -9.90 -10.52
CA VAL A 385 -12.54 -10.67 -11.75
C VAL A 385 -11.82 -9.99 -12.93
N LEU A 386 -11.92 -8.66 -13.05
CA LEU A 386 -11.18 -7.89 -14.06
C LEU A 386 -9.66 -8.06 -13.92
N LEU A 387 -9.14 -8.08 -12.70
CA LEU A 387 -7.72 -8.33 -12.46
C LEU A 387 -7.31 -9.75 -12.85
N LYS A 388 -8.16 -10.76 -12.58
CA LYS A 388 -7.92 -12.14 -13.06
C LYS A 388 -7.92 -12.20 -14.59
N LEU A 389 -8.82 -11.48 -15.23
CA LEU A 389 -8.92 -11.40 -16.70
C LEU A 389 -7.66 -10.78 -17.30
N ASP A 390 -7.13 -9.71 -16.71
CA ASP A 390 -5.91 -9.03 -17.17
C ASP A 390 -4.65 -9.90 -16.97
N ALA A 391 -4.63 -10.76 -15.95
CA ALA A 391 -3.56 -11.72 -15.73
C ALA A 391 -3.45 -12.82 -16.80
N ILE A 392 -4.53 -13.09 -17.56
CA ILE A 392 -4.51 -14.06 -18.65
C ILE A 392 -3.90 -13.42 -19.90
N ASP A 393 -2.64 -13.75 -20.18
CA ASP A 393 -1.98 -13.31 -21.41
C ASP A 393 -2.42 -14.17 -22.62
N SER A 394 -2.93 -13.48 -23.65
CA SER A 394 -3.28 -14.07 -24.94
C SER A 394 -2.11 -14.74 -25.66
N GLY A 395 -0.85 -14.36 -25.39
CA GLY A 395 0.32 -14.98 -26.03
C GLY A 395 0.34 -14.89 -27.58
N GLY A 396 -0.48 -14.01 -28.16
CA GLY A 396 -0.68 -13.92 -29.62
C GLY A 396 -1.85 -14.72 -30.17
N ASP A 397 -2.51 -15.59 -29.38
CA ASP A 397 -3.69 -16.34 -29.82
C ASP A 397 -4.90 -15.42 -30.00
N HIS A 398 -5.45 -15.43 -31.21
CA HIS A 398 -6.61 -14.60 -31.57
C HIS A 398 -7.86 -14.98 -30.76
N ASN A 399 -8.17 -16.28 -30.64
CA ASN A 399 -9.36 -16.76 -29.94
C ASN A 399 -9.34 -16.41 -28.44
N VAL A 400 -8.17 -16.53 -27.79
CA VAL A 400 -8.00 -16.17 -26.37
C VAL A 400 -8.15 -14.66 -26.21
N ARG A 401 -7.59 -13.87 -27.13
CA ARG A 401 -7.73 -12.41 -27.13
C ARG A 401 -9.17 -11.97 -27.35
N GLU A 402 -9.91 -12.61 -28.24
CA GLU A 402 -11.32 -12.28 -28.50
C GLU A 402 -12.22 -12.66 -27.32
N LEU A 403 -12.04 -13.84 -26.73
CA LEU A 403 -12.82 -14.25 -25.55
C LEU A 403 -12.50 -13.43 -24.30
N ARG A 404 -11.29 -12.89 -24.20
CA ARG A 404 -10.88 -12.00 -23.09
C ARG A 404 -11.43 -10.58 -23.23
N LYS A 405 -11.75 -10.14 -24.45
CA LYS A 405 -12.33 -8.82 -24.71
C LYS A 405 -13.82 -8.84 -24.48
#